data_AF-A0A6A5HHC0-F1
#
_entry.id   AF-A0A6A5HHC0-F1
#
_cell.length_a   1.000
_cell.length_b   1.000
_cell.length_c   1.000
_cell.angle_alpha   90.00
_cell.angle_beta   90.00
_cell.angle_gamma   90.00
#
_symmetry.space_group_name_H-M   'P 1'
#
loop_
_entity.id
_entity.type
_entity.pdbx_description
1 polymer ?
#
loop_
_entity_poly.entity_id
_entity_poly.type
_entity_poly.pdbx_seq_one_letter_code
_entity_poly.pdbx_strand_id
1 'polypeptide(L)'
;MILPSLTGLAFAKVNSSIDILPLSSRPLGPVLSNKFFRSHCPIQSIPSKNLEEYISKVLTLTHANLMGTVMGDQIVSMFNSQRHLLSLSLGYFKKLEEYQKSCESRADYKMYKDKSRPGVERKASHRKEIRCVIDIGALLNNMISQDSRQTLTHLNLSPEPSGPVDLGSDEQFTDGWAQQVGEMLPALTNLIIRQRILSPNEFQSITKSFPKLQKLDLTNTCLESLSGISNLKDLKTLHIGCLKFKSIKEFKDLFELTELRNLSFEATWTCLCCRFGNGIQMYLKSGRTLPKLETVDFSMNKIEEKVVRRFVKAHLTLKSVSICKTGIEKVAYPGVEAFHCNGLAGLVKSLRHYTKLENVNMVDAIVEGIHEELKKMERRRNFNPMPTISIIHLDRTRREPEPEERVVQDFPARRNCMIALNAAVEKFGFLRRIMENSCGAYQLLLNLTPHENFPVADRMMLVDLMLNYVIWFLRRQPASISGVEVPWKVLHWLTVSTIIQSMDRHGIANVAALALQTILRTTPEDSRIPLEFFCMLRGYFNTKSDAFSVIDFPKLVEKLEVLVESGPPEDFDDWPWMVRAHAAEILYLVKTCLSI
;
A
#
# COMPACT_ATOMS: atom_id res chain seq x y z
N MET A 1 11.12 25.52 24.36
CA MET A 1 10.17 24.51 23.88
C MET A 1 10.95 23.38 23.24
N ILE A 2 10.97 22.21 23.87
CA ILE A 2 11.61 21.01 23.33
C ILE A 2 10.60 20.39 22.38
N LEU A 3 10.91 20.31 21.08
CA LEU A 3 10.07 19.58 20.14
C LEU A 3 9.96 18.11 20.60
N PRO A 4 8.76 17.51 20.64
CA PRO A 4 8.64 16.09 20.93
C PRO A 4 9.48 15.29 19.93
N SER A 5 10.10 14.21 20.41
CA SER A 5 10.76 13.25 19.52
C SER A 5 9.75 12.75 18.48
N LEU A 6 10.22 12.43 17.27
CA LEU A 6 9.39 11.80 16.23
C LEU A 6 8.70 10.51 16.74
N THR A 7 9.31 9.83 17.70
CA THR A 7 8.73 8.72 18.45
C THR A 7 7.56 9.18 19.33
N GLY A 8 7.67 10.28 20.06
CA GLY A 8 6.57 10.87 20.83
C GLY A 8 5.36 11.29 19.97
N LEU A 9 5.60 11.79 18.75
CA LEU A 9 4.54 12.09 17.77
C LEU A 9 3.92 10.81 17.17
N ALA A 10 4.72 9.79 16.89
CA ALA A 10 4.23 8.49 16.45
C ALA A 10 3.45 7.75 17.54
N PHE A 11 3.69 8.05 18.82
CA PHE A 11 2.91 7.50 19.93
C PHE A 11 1.64 8.31 20.22
N ALA A 12 1.65 9.64 20.06
CA ALA A 12 0.43 10.46 20.10
C ALA A 12 -0.66 9.95 19.13
N LYS A 13 -0.25 9.21 18.10
CA LYS A 13 -1.07 8.46 17.12
C LYS A 13 -2.15 7.55 17.70
N VAL A 14 -1.96 6.99 18.90
CA VAL A 14 -2.97 6.12 19.53
C VAL A 14 -4.12 6.92 20.17
N ASN A 15 -3.86 8.16 20.59
CA ASN A 15 -4.83 8.96 21.35
C ASN A 15 -5.39 10.13 20.57
N SER A 16 -4.65 10.64 19.60
CA SER A 16 -5.12 11.78 18.84
C SER A 16 -5.94 11.29 17.65
N SER A 17 -7.26 11.43 17.78
CA SER A 17 -7.92 12.28 16.79
C SER A 17 -7.03 13.50 16.61
N ILE A 18 -6.53 13.76 15.40
CA ILE A 18 -5.58 14.85 15.13
C ILE A 18 -6.10 16.21 15.67
N ASP A 19 -7.41 16.26 15.97
CA ASP A 19 -8.15 17.19 16.81
C ASP A 19 -7.51 17.71 18.10
N ILE A 20 -6.52 17.03 18.69
CA ILE A 20 -5.93 17.43 19.98
C ILE A 20 -4.53 18.05 19.80
N LEU A 21 -3.95 18.06 18.60
CA LEU A 21 -2.66 18.73 18.41
C LEU A 21 -2.82 20.24 18.59
N PRO A 22 -2.11 20.87 19.54
CA PRO A 22 -2.18 22.31 19.71
C PRO A 22 -1.75 22.98 18.40
N LEU A 23 -2.56 23.90 17.90
CA LEU A 23 -2.20 24.72 16.73
C LEU A 23 -0.88 25.43 17.06
N SER A 24 0.20 24.97 16.44
CA SER A 24 1.51 25.61 16.56
C SER A 24 1.39 27.02 15.99
N SER A 25 1.93 28.01 16.69
CA SER A 25 2.04 29.38 16.19
C SER A 25 3.01 29.50 15.00
N ARG A 26 3.79 28.46 14.71
CA ARG A 26 4.74 28.42 13.58
C ARG A 26 4.45 27.24 12.65
N PRO A 27 4.43 27.48 11.32
CA PRO A 27 4.36 26.41 10.34
C PRO A 27 5.52 25.42 10.47
N LEU A 28 5.22 24.14 10.29
CA LEU A 28 6.23 23.09 10.20
C LEU A 28 6.93 23.17 8.83
N GLY A 29 8.23 22.87 8.84
CA GLY A 29 9.02 22.82 7.60
C GLY A 29 8.60 21.63 6.71
N PRO A 30 8.82 21.71 5.37
CA PRO A 30 8.28 20.75 4.42
C PRO A 30 8.59 19.28 4.65
N VAL A 31 9.82 18.98 5.11
CA VAL A 31 10.24 17.59 5.38
C VAL A 31 9.39 16.95 6.48
N LEU A 32 9.21 17.68 7.59
CA LEU A 32 8.39 17.21 8.70
C LEU A 32 6.91 17.22 8.33
N SER A 33 6.42 18.24 7.62
CA SER A 33 5.04 18.31 7.16
C SER A 33 4.67 17.14 6.25
N ASN A 34 5.50 16.81 5.25
CA ASN A 34 5.24 15.68 4.36
C ASN A 34 5.31 14.34 5.10
N LYS A 35 6.27 14.17 6.02
CA LYS A 35 6.35 12.94 6.84
C LYS A 35 5.13 12.80 7.75
N PHE A 36 4.71 13.89 8.39
CA PHE A 36 3.50 13.94 9.20
C PHE A 36 2.26 13.59 8.36
N PHE A 37 2.05 14.29 7.25
CA PHE A 37 0.92 14.04 6.35
C PHE A 37 0.90 12.58 5.87
N ARG A 38 2.03 12.03 5.41
CA ARG A 38 2.10 10.62 4.97
C ARG A 38 1.71 9.63 6.07
N SER A 39 2.13 9.89 7.30
CA SER A 39 1.89 8.99 8.43
C SER A 39 0.49 9.13 9.06
N HIS A 40 -0.22 10.23 8.79
CA HIS A 40 -1.47 10.59 9.45
C HIS A 40 -2.67 10.80 8.50
N CYS A 41 -2.44 10.98 7.19
CA CYS A 41 -3.48 11.30 6.20
C CYS A 41 -3.76 10.25 5.10
N PRO A 42 -3.76 8.92 5.36
CA PRO A 42 -4.76 8.09 4.69
C PRO A 42 -6.14 8.50 5.27
N ILE A 43 -6.71 9.60 4.77
CA ILE A 43 -7.97 10.19 5.22
C ILE A 43 -9.11 9.30 4.71
N GLN A 44 -9.26 8.11 5.29
CA GLN A 44 -10.30 7.18 4.87
C GLN A 44 -11.67 7.53 5.46
N SER A 45 -11.70 8.47 6.40
CA SER A 45 -12.88 9.16 6.93
C SER A 45 -12.78 10.65 6.62
N ILE A 46 -13.92 11.33 6.55
CA ILE A 46 -14.00 12.78 6.43
C ILE A 46 -13.07 13.42 7.49
N PRO A 47 -12.11 14.29 7.11
CA PRO A 47 -11.20 14.90 8.07
C PRO A 47 -11.99 15.76 9.04
N SER A 48 -11.60 15.79 10.30
CA SER A 48 -12.21 16.70 11.27
C SER A 48 -11.84 18.15 10.95
N LYS A 49 -12.65 19.10 11.42
CA LYS A 49 -12.41 20.54 11.20
C LYS A 49 -11.05 20.99 11.75
N ASN A 50 -10.61 20.45 12.89
CA ASN A 50 -9.31 20.80 13.46
C ASN A 50 -8.16 20.21 12.62
N LEU A 51 -8.32 19.01 12.04
CA LEU A 51 -7.34 18.44 11.12
C LEU A 51 -7.21 19.28 9.85
N GLU A 52 -8.32 19.73 9.29
CA GLU A 52 -8.35 20.66 8.16
C GLU A 52 -7.61 21.96 8.51
N GLU A 53 -7.91 22.55 9.66
CA GLU A 53 -7.26 23.77 10.14
C GLU A 53 -5.76 23.57 10.38
N TYR A 54 -5.37 22.44 10.97
CA TYR A 54 -3.97 22.12 11.21
C TYR A 54 -3.20 21.93 9.91
N ILE A 55 -3.77 21.20 8.94
CA ILE A 55 -3.13 21.01 7.63
C ILE A 55 -3.00 22.34 6.89
N SER A 56 -4.05 23.15 6.92
CA SER A 56 -4.05 24.42 6.20
C SER A 56 -3.18 25.51 6.82
N LYS A 57 -3.06 25.56 8.15
CA LYS A 57 -2.34 26.63 8.87
C LYS A 57 -0.95 26.23 9.36
N VAL A 58 -0.74 24.96 9.66
CA VAL A 58 0.50 24.49 10.31
C VAL A 58 1.39 23.71 9.35
N LEU A 59 0.84 22.96 8.39
CA LEU A 59 1.67 22.17 7.48
C LEU A 59 2.09 22.97 6.24
N THR A 60 3.36 22.77 5.83
CA THR A 60 3.91 23.27 4.57
C THR A 60 4.14 22.08 3.63
N LEU A 61 3.08 21.58 3.01
CA LEU A 61 3.15 20.40 2.15
C LEU A 61 3.76 20.74 0.79
N THR A 62 4.72 19.91 0.39
CA THR A 62 5.22 19.90 -1.00
C THR A 62 4.83 18.63 -1.73
N HIS A 63 4.45 17.58 -1.01
CA HIS A 63 4.00 16.31 -1.56
C HIS A 63 2.74 15.84 -0.83
N ALA A 64 1.67 15.62 -1.58
CA ALA A 64 0.42 15.09 -1.07
C ALA A 64 0.02 13.84 -1.84
N ASN A 65 -0.26 12.75 -1.13
CA ASN A 65 -0.72 11.51 -1.73
C ASN A 65 -2.00 11.04 -1.05
N LEU A 66 -3.10 11.12 -1.79
CA LEU A 66 -4.44 10.73 -1.38
C LEU A 66 -4.90 9.44 -2.06
N MET A 67 -4.00 8.66 -2.69
CA MET A 67 -4.41 7.38 -3.27
C MET A 67 -5.00 6.46 -2.19
N GLY A 68 -6.14 5.83 -2.49
CA GLY A 68 -6.89 5.00 -1.55
C GLY A 68 -7.78 5.77 -0.56
N THR A 69 -7.77 7.11 -0.60
CA THR A 69 -8.64 7.99 0.19
C THR A 69 -9.92 8.31 -0.56
N VAL A 70 -11.07 8.29 0.11
CA VAL A 70 -12.32 8.82 -0.47
C VAL A 70 -12.33 10.33 -0.29
N MET A 71 -12.27 11.07 -1.39
CA MET A 71 -12.27 12.53 -1.36
C MET A 71 -13.67 13.08 -1.13
N GLY A 72 -13.78 14.07 -0.25
CA GLY A 72 -14.96 14.90 -0.04
C GLY A 72 -14.55 16.38 0.04
N ASP A 73 -15.54 17.28 0.09
CA ASP A 73 -15.32 18.72 -0.13
C ASP A 73 -14.32 19.35 0.85
N GLN A 74 -14.27 18.87 2.09
CA GLN A 74 -13.30 19.35 3.09
C GLN A 74 -11.85 19.03 2.71
N ILE A 75 -11.59 17.98 1.93
CA ILE A 75 -10.24 17.69 1.44
C ILE A 75 -9.83 18.74 0.40
N VAL A 76 -10.78 19.31 -0.35
CA VAL A 76 -10.50 20.32 -1.37
C VAL A 76 -9.96 21.60 -0.72
N SER A 77 -10.59 22.08 0.36
CA SER A 77 -10.19 23.30 1.07
C SER A 77 -8.82 23.17 1.74
N MET A 78 -8.42 21.97 2.18
CA MET A 78 -7.14 21.72 2.85
C MET A 78 -5.92 22.13 2.01
N PHE A 79 -5.95 21.90 0.70
CA PHE A 79 -4.79 22.10 -0.16
C PHE A 79 -4.69 23.48 -0.80
N ASN A 80 -5.78 24.27 -0.80
CA ASN A 80 -5.78 25.60 -1.37
C ASN A 80 -4.83 26.57 -0.60
N SER A 81 -4.54 26.26 0.66
CA SER A 81 -3.56 26.97 1.48
C SER A 81 -2.09 26.70 1.11
N GLN A 82 -1.81 25.61 0.39
CA GLN A 82 -0.45 25.13 0.15
C GLN A 82 0.17 25.86 -1.06
N ARG A 83 1.24 26.62 -0.86
CA ARG A 83 1.84 27.49 -1.90
C ARG A 83 2.95 26.85 -2.74
N HIS A 84 3.48 25.71 -2.31
CA HIS A 84 4.67 25.10 -2.93
C HIS A 84 4.48 23.60 -3.19
N LEU A 85 3.26 23.20 -3.58
CA LEU A 85 2.96 21.81 -3.90
C LEU A 85 3.70 21.43 -5.19
N LEU A 86 4.54 20.40 -5.10
CA LEU A 86 5.34 19.85 -6.21
C LEU A 86 4.71 18.57 -6.76
N SER A 87 4.03 17.81 -5.90
CA SER A 87 3.44 16.51 -6.24
C SER A 87 2.08 16.33 -5.58
N LEU A 88 1.09 15.94 -6.37
CA LEU A 88 -0.26 15.61 -5.92
C LEU A 88 -0.72 14.28 -6.51
N SER A 89 -1.12 13.35 -5.65
CA SER A 89 -1.89 12.17 -6.06
C SER A 89 -3.29 12.24 -5.45
N LEU A 90 -4.32 12.05 -6.27
CA LEU A 90 -5.71 12.11 -5.84
C LEU A 90 -6.25 10.73 -5.44
N GLY A 91 -7.36 10.76 -4.70
CA GLY A 91 -8.10 9.58 -4.26
C GLY A 91 -9.32 9.26 -5.13
N TYR A 92 -10.32 8.65 -4.50
CA TYR A 92 -11.62 8.35 -5.11
C TYR A 92 -12.54 9.57 -5.07
N PHE A 93 -13.29 9.82 -6.14
CA PHE A 93 -14.13 11.01 -6.29
C PHE A 93 -15.60 10.84 -5.85
N LYS A 94 -15.99 9.64 -5.39
CA LYS A 94 -17.38 9.28 -5.07
C LYS A 94 -18.19 10.28 -4.21
N LYS A 95 -17.55 11.05 -3.31
CA LYS A 95 -18.24 12.02 -2.42
C LYS A 95 -18.10 13.49 -2.85
N LEU A 96 -17.64 13.75 -4.07
CA LEU A 96 -17.46 15.11 -4.60
C LEU A 96 -18.62 15.52 -5.50
N GLU A 97 -19.83 15.62 -4.92
CA GLU A 97 -21.08 15.87 -5.66
C GLU A 97 -21.05 17.17 -6.47
N GLU A 98 -20.43 18.24 -5.94
CA GLU A 98 -20.28 19.54 -6.63
C GLU A 98 -19.58 19.42 -7.99
N TYR A 99 -18.65 18.47 -8.10
CA TYR A 99 -17.82 18.27 -9.29
C TYR A 99 -18.36 17.19 -10.21
N GLN A 100 -19.43 16.48 -9.80
CA GLN A 100 -20.06 15.47 -10.63
C GLN A 100 -20.82 16.10 -11.79
N LYS A 101 -20.65 15.51 -12.98
CA LYS A 101 -21.38 15.86 -14.19
C LYS A 101 -22.18 14.65 -14.67
N SER A 102 -23.17 14.90 -15.51
CA SER A 102 -23.90 13.84 -16.20
C SER A 102 -22.93 12.96 -16.98
N CYS A 103 -23.07 11.63 -16.89
CA CYS A 103 -22.27 10.70 -17.70
C CYS A 103 -22.46 10.93 -19.21
N GLU A 104 -23.62 11.46 -19.62
CA GLU A 104 -23.92 11.79 -21.02
C GLU A 104 -23.08 12.95 -21.57
N SER A 105 -22.38 13.70 -20.70
CA SER A 105 -21.44 14.73 -21.11
C SER A 105 -20.19 14.19 -21.82
N ARG A 106 -19.90 12.89 -21.67
CA ARG A 106 -18.79 12.24 -22.38
C ARG A 106 -19.25 11.66 -23.72
N ALA A 107 -18.52 11.97 -24.78
CA ALA A 107 -18.81 11.47 -26.12
C ALA A 107 -18.78 9.94 -26.22
N ASP A 108 -17.94 9.27 -25.41
CA ASP A 108 -17.76 7.81 -25.42
C ASP A 108 -18.67 7.06 -24.43
N TYR A 109 -19.53 7.76 -23.69
CA TYR A 109 -20.41 7.14 -22.68
C TYR A 109 -21.23 5.97 -23.21
N LYS A 110 -21.85 6.12 -24.40
CA LYS A 110 -22.68 5.06 -25.00
C LYS A 110 -21.90 3.78 -25.28
N MET A 111 -20.58 3.86 -25.51
CA MET A 111 -19.73 2.68 -25.75
C MET A 111 -19.47 1.89 -24.46
N TYR A 112 -19.39 2.59 -23.33
CA TYR A 112 -19.04 2.06 -22.02
C TYR A 112 -20.21 2.00 -21.02
N LYS A 113 -21.41 2.39 -21.43
CA LYS A 113 -22.63 2.24 -20.63
C LYS A 113 -22.90 0.75 -20.36
N ASP A 114 -23.21 0.41 -19.11
CA ASP A 114 -23.57 -0.95 -18.76
C ASP A 114 -24.84 -1.38 -19.53
N LYS A 115 -24.73 -2.54 -20.20
CA LYS A 115 -25.83 -3.16 -20.96
C LYS A 115 -26.39 -4.38 -20.24
N SER A 116 -25.91 -4.70 -19.04
CA SER A 116 -26.40 -5.83 -18.26
C SER A 116 -27.85 -5.62 -17.83
N ARG A 117 -28.67 -6.67 -17.92
CA ARG A 117 -30.05 -6.64 -17.43
C ARG A 117 -30.03 -6.62 -15.89
N PRO A 118 -30.89 -5.83 -15.23
CA PRO A 118 -31.03 -5.88 -13.77
C PRO A 118 -31.25 -7.33 -13.30
N GLY A 119 -30.48 -7.79 -12.32
CA GLY A 119 -30.65 -9.12 -11.70
C GLY A 119 -29.90 -10.30 -12.33
N VAL A 120 -29.17 -10.12 -13.44
CA VAL A 120 -28.24 -11.16 -13.92
C VAL A 120 -26.93 -11.04 -13.14
N GLU A 121 -26.56 -12.10 -12.39
CA GLU A 121 -25.25 -12.17 -11.73
C GLU A 121 -24.16 -11.79 -12.73
N ARG A 122 -23.41 -10.74 -12.36
CA ARG A 122 -22.35 -10.16 -13.17
C ARG A 122 -21.37 -11.28 -13.47
N LYS A 123 -21.38 -11.82 -14.70
CA LYS A 123 -20.26 -12.60 -15.24
C LYS A 123 -19.08 -11.66 -15.41
N ALA A 124 -18.46 -11.37 -14.28
CA ALA A 124 -17.33 -10.52 -14.01
C ALA A 124 -17.41 -9.11 -14.65
N SER A 125 -17.42 -8.09 -13.79
CA SER A 125 -17.54 -6.63 -13.98
C SER A 125 -16.47 -5.96 -14.88
N HIS A 126 -16.03 -6.65 -15.92
CA HIS A 126 -14.77 -6.44 -16.61
C HIS A 126 -14.84 -5.48 -17.80
N ARG A 127 -16.03 -4.98 -18.14
CA ARG A 127 -16.13 -3.81 -19.01
C ARG A 127 -15.96 -2.60 -18.11
N LYS A 128 -14.94 -1.78 -18.40
CA LYS A 128 -14.86 -0.46 -17.81
C LYS A 128 -16.17 0.26 -18.09
N GLU A 129 -16.86 0.63 -17.03
CA GLU A 129 -18.11 1.37 -17.10
C GLU A 129 -17.83 2.82 -16.75
N ILE A 130 -18.65 3.71 -17.28
CA ILE A 130 -18.65 5.12 -16.88
C ILE A 130 -19.87 5.31 -15.98
N ARG A 131 -19.65 5.28 -14.66
CA ARG A 131 -20.72 5.49 -13.67
C ARG A 131 -20.72 6.89 -13.09
N CYS A 132 -19.57 7.52 -13.06
CA CYS A 132 -19.40 8.85 -12.50
C CYS A 132 -18.48 9.65 -13.43
N VAL A 133 -18.86 10.88 -13.75
CA VAL A 133 -18.02 11.82 -14.51
C VAL A 133 -17.71 13.00 -13.62
N ILE A 134 -16.44 13.36 -13.51
CA ILE A 134 -15.91 14.40 -12.64
C ILE A 134 -15.31 15.51 -13.49
N ASP A 135 -15.67 16.75 -13.17
CA ASP A 135 -15.00 17.95 -13.67
C ASP A 135 -13.68 18.16 -12.93
N ILE A 136 -12.66 17.41 -13.38
CA ILE A 136 -11.34 17.43 -12.75
C ILE A 136 -10.65 18.79 -12.91
N GLY A 137 -10.99 19.56 -13.95
CA GLY A 137 -10.49 20.92 -14.16
C GLY A 137 -10.98 21.85 -13.04
N ALA A 138 -12.29 21.89 -12.79
CA ALA A 138 -12.89 22.66 -11.71
C ALA A 138 -12.37 22.22 -10.32
N LEU A 139 -12.28 20.91 -10.09
CA LEU A 139 -11.76 20.36 -8.83
C LEU A 139 -10.33 20.81 -8.55
N LEU A 140 -9.42 20.64 -9.51
CA LEU A 140 -8.02 21.04 -9.35
C LEU A 140 -7.88 22.56 -9.21
N ASN A 141 -8.72 23.34 -9.89
CA ASN A 141 -8.76 24.79 -9.74
C ASN A 141 -9.15 25.19 -8.31
N ASN A 142 -10.11 24.51 -7.68
CA ASN A 142 -10.49 24.84 -6.30
C ASN A 142 -9.50 24.28 -5.26
N MET A 143 -8.82 23.19 -5.58
CA MET A 143 -7.91 22.49 -4.66
C MET A 143 -6.50 23.05 -4.64
N ILE A 144 -5.98 23.54 -5.78
CA ILE A 144 -4.57 23.95 -5.92
C ILE A 144 -4.47 25.47 -5.97
N SER A 145 -3.66 26.03 -5.05
CA SER A 145 -3.34 27.45 -5.03
C SER A 145 -2.67 27.94 -6.31
N GLN A 146 -2.80 29.23 -6.61
CA GLN A 146 -2.21 29.83 -7.80
C GLN A 146 -0.68 29.63 -7.88
N ASP A 147 0.03 29.73 -6.74
CA ASP A 147 1.48 29.52 -6.67
C ASP A 147 1.84 28.06 -6.97
N SER A 148 1.13 27.11 -6.35
CA SER A 148 1.38 25.69 -6.53
C SER A 148 1.14 25.22 -7.96
N ARG A 149 0.18 25.82 -8.69
CA ARG A 149 -0.06 25.53 -10.10
C ARG A 149 1.16 25.79 -10.99
N GLN A 150 2.00 26.76 -10.60
CA GLN A 150 3.23 27.09 -11.33
C GLN A 150 4.39 26.14 -11.01
N THR A 151 4.34 25.44 -9.88
CA THR A 151 5.44 24.58 -9.40
C THR A 151 5.13 23.09 -9.45
N LEU A 152 3.87 22.70 -9.63
CA LEU A 152 3.47 21.30 -9.58
C LEU A 152 4.00 20.54 -10.80
N THR A 153 4.87 19.56 -10.53
CA THR A 153 5.57 18.79 -11.56
C THR A 153 5.05 17.36 -11.68
N HIS A 154 4.32 16.88 -10.67
CA HIS A 154 3.78 15.53 -10.63
C HIS A 154 2.29 15.50 -10.28
N LEU A 155 1.49 14.93 -11.16
CA LEU A 155 0.06 14.73 -10.98
C LEU A 155 -0.33 13.28 -11.24
N ASN A 156 -0.98 12.66 -10.26
CA ASN A 156 -1.52 11.32 -10.35
C ASN A 156 -3.03 11.33 -10.12
N LEU A 157 -3.78 10.96 -11.16
CA LEU A 157 -5.23 10.94 -11.22
C LEU A 157 -5.80 9.50 -11.21
N SER A 158 -4.93 8.50 -11.01
CA SER A 158 -5.35 7.10 -10.95
C SER A 158 -6.14 6.78 -9.70
N PRO A 159 -7.13 5.87 -9.79
CA PRO A 159 -7.66 5.24 -8.59
C PRO A 159 -6.57 4.39 -7.91
N GLU A 160 -6.82 4.00 -6.66
CA GLU A 160 -5.92 3.04 -6.00
C GLU A 160 -5.80 1.77 -6.85
N PRO A 161 -4.57 1.33 -7.19
CA PRO A 161 -4.42 0.20 -8.10
C PRO A 161 -4.94 -1.13 -7.56
N SER A 162 -5.15 -1.21 -6.24
CA SER A 162 -5.37 -2.41 -5.45
C SER A 162 -6.61 -2.33 -4.54
N GLY A 163 -7.49 -1.34 -4.75
CA GLY A 163 -8.69 -1.14 -3.90
C GLY A 163 -9.67 -2.33 -3.92
N PRO A 164 -10.62 -2.39 -2.97
CA PRO A 164 -11.75 -3.32 -3.04
C PRO A 164 -12.34 -3.32 -4.45
N VAL A 165 -12.62 -4.51 -4.98
CA VAL A 165 -13.10 -4.75 -6.35
C VAL A 165 -14.05 -3.61 -6.77
N ASP A 166 -13.63 -2.86 -7.79
CA ASP A 166 -14.38 -1.80 -8.50
C ASP A 166 -14.36 -0.35 -7.95
N LEU A 167 -13.65 0.00 -6.86
CA LEU A 167 -13.64 1.40 -6.40
C LEU A 167 -12.78 2.33 -7.29
N GLY A 168 -13.44 3.33 -7.88
CA GLY A 168 -12.82 4.44 -8.61
C GLY A 168 -12.45 4.15 -10.06
N SER A 169 -12.51 2.91 -10.53
CA SER A 169 -12.27 2.57 -11.93
C SER A 169 -13.39 3.02 -12.88
N ASP A 170 -14.57 3.28 -12.33
CA ASP A 170 -15.79 3.73 -13.01
C ASP A 170 -16.00 5.25 -12.98
N GLU A 171 -15.16 5.97 -12.22
CA GLU A 171 -15.05 7.42 -12.19
C GLU A 171 -14.21 7.86 -13.41
N GLN A 172 -14.71 8.80 -14.19
CA GLN A 172 -14.05 9.33 -15.38
C GLN A 172 -14.05 10.85 -15.39
N PHE A 173 -13.34 11.47 -16.33
CA PHE A 173 -13.27 12.92 -16.45
C PHE A 173 -14.13 13.44 -17.60
N THR A 174 -14.61 14.67 -17.47
CA THR A 174 -15.31 15.40 -18.55
C THR A 174 -14.43 15.51 -19.80
N ASP A 175 -15.06 15.59 -20.98
CA ASP A 175 -14.32 15.87 -22.22
C ASP A 175 -13.68 17.28 -22.13
N GLY A 176 -12.50 17.44 -22.71
CA GLY A 176 -11.70 18.68 -22.69
C GLY A 176 -10.86 18.89 -21.42
N TRP A 177 -10.94 17.99 -20.43
CA TRP A 177 -10.22 18.16 -19.16
C TRP A 177 -8.70 18.32 -19.34
N ALA A 178 -8.10 17.57 -20.29
CA ALA A 178 -6.66 17.56 -20.47
C ALA A 178 -6.12 18.93 -20.90
N GLN A 179 -6.87 19.66 -21.72
CA GLN A 179 -6.53 21.03 -22.12
C GLN A 179 -6.59 21.98 -20.92
N GLN A 180 -7.70 21.97 -20.19
CA GLN A 180 -7.89 22.84 -19.02
C GLN A 180 -6.80 22.61 -17.96
N VAL A 181 -6.47 21.34 -17.69
CA VAL A 181 -5.42 20.99 -16.71
C VAL A 181 -4.03 21.34 -17.25
N GLY A 182 -3.76 21.20 -18.54
CA GLY A 182 -2.49 21.59 -19.16
C GLY A 182 -2.23 23.09 -19.12
N GLU A 183 -3.24 23.90 -19.40
CA GLU A 183 -3.18 25.37 -19.25
C GLU A 183 -2.97 25.77 -17.79
N MET A 184 -3.60 25.06 -16.86
CA MET A 184 -3.49 25.32 -15.43
C MET A 184 -2.14 24.92 -14.83
N LEU A 185 -1.50 23.84 -15.32
CA LEU A 185 -0.29 23.25 -14.73
C LEU A 185 0.89 23.23 -15.72
N PRO A 186 1.45 24.40 -16.08
CA PRO A 186 2.46 24.53 -17.14
C PRO A 186 3.82 23.88 -16.82
N ALA A 187 4.07 23.54 -15.55
CA ALA A 187 5.29 22.89 -15.09
C ALA A 187 5.19 21.36 -15.02
N LEU A 188 4.05 20.77 -15.42
CA LEU A 188 3.82 19.35 -15.27
C LEU A 188 4.79 18.52 -16.14
N THR A 189 5.54 17.62 -15.50
CA THR A 189 6.49 16.72 -16.17
C THR A 189 6.15 15.24 -15.96
N ASN A 190 5.27 14.92 -15.00
CA ASN A 190 4.84 13.56 -14.72
C ASN A 190 3.31 13.52 -14.63
N LEU A 191 2.68 12.71 -15.50
CA LEU A 191 1.24 12.49 -15.50
C LEU A 191 0.93 11.00 -15.41
N ILE A 192 0.11 10.62 -14.43
CA ILE A 192 -0.33 9.23 -14.21
C ILE A 192 -1.85 9.19 -14.26
N ILE A 193 -2.42 8.43 -15.22
CA ILE A 193 -3.86 8.32 -15.47
C ILE A 193 -4.32 6.87 -15.64
N ARG A 194 -3.63 5.93 -15.00
CA ARG A 194 -3.96 4.49 -15.01
C ARG A 194 -5.45 4.25 -14.76
N GLN A 195 -5.98 3.21 -15.38
CA GLN A 195 -7.35 2.72 -15.22
C GLN A 195 -8.48 3.66 -15.68
N ARG A 196 -8.22 4.93 -16.03
CA ARG A 196 -9.21 5.85 -16.62
C ARG A 196 -9.48 5.54 -18.09
N ILE A 197 -10.72 5.64 -18.56
CA ILE A 197 -11.06 5.50 -19.98
C ILE A 197 -10.60 6.76 -20.70
N LEU A 198 -9.72 6.56 -21.68
CA LEU A 198 -9.19 7.64 -22.50
C LEU A 198 -9.64 7.50 -23.96
N SER A 199 -10.38 8.49 -24.44
CA SER A 199 -10.75 8.58 -25.85
C SER A 199 -9.54 9.04 -26.71
N PRO A 200 -9.52 8.77 -28.02
CA PRO A 200 -8.46 9.25 -28.90
C PRO A 200 -8.31 10.78 -28.87
N ASN A 201 -9.42 11.52 -28.78
CA ASN A 201 -9.41 12.98 -28.73
C ASN A 201 -8.75 13.47 -27.43
N GLU A 202 -9.09 12.88 -26.28
CA GLU A 202 -8.45 13.24 -25.01
C GLU A 202 -6.96 12.89 -24.99
N PHE A 203 -6.56 11.76 -25.58
CA PHE A 203 -5.14 11.44 -25.71
C PHE A 203 -4.39 12.47 -26.58
N GLN A 204 -5.02 12.92 -27.67
CA GLN A 204 -4.45 13.99 -28.49
C GLN A 204 -4.35 15.31 -27.71
N SER A 205 -5.36 15.65 -26.90
CA SER A 205 -5.32 16.81 -26.02
C SER A 205 -4.19 16.72 -25.00
N ILE A 206 -3.96 15.56 -24.38
CA ILE A 206 -2.82 15.34 -23.47
C ILE A 206 -1.49 15.60 -24.19
N THR A 207 -1.29 14.99 -25.36
CA THR A 207 -0.01 15.11 -26.08
C THR A 207 0.29 16.52 -26.59
N LYS A 208 -0.73 17.37 -26.75
CA LYS A 208 -0.59 18.80 -27.08
C LYS A 208 -0.42 19.69 -25.86
N SER A 209 -1.19 19.42 -24.79
CA SER A 209 -1.30 20.32 -23.64
C SER A 209 -0.17 20.15 -22.63
N PHE A 210 0.53 19.01 -22.66
CA PHE A 210 1.65 18.74 -21.76
C PHE A 210 2.96 18.42 -22.52
N PRO A 211 3.50 19.36 -23.32
CA PRO A 211 4.65 19.09 -24.19
C PRO A 211 5.95 18.75 -23.43
N LYS A 212 6.05 19.13 -22.14
CA LYS A 212 7.22 18.91 -21.28
C LYS A 212 7.18 17.58 -20.51
N LEU A 213 6.21 16.69 -20.78
CA LEU A 213 6.11 15.41 -20.07
C LEU A 213 7.36 14.57 -20.26
N GLN A 214 7.92 14.12 -19.14
CA GLN A 214 9.04 13.19 -19.04
C GLN A 214 8.58 11.79 -18.61
N LYS A 215 7.46 11.70 -17.88
CA LYS A 215 6.83 10.44 -17.49
C LYS A 215 5.34 10.47 -17.79
N LEU A 216 4.86 9.42 -18.46
CA LEU A 216 3.45 9.22 -18.75
C LEU A 216 3.06 7.76 -18.45
N ASP A 217 1.99 7.59 -17.67
CA ASP A 217 1.44 6.26 -17.36
C ASP A 217 -0.01 6.13 -17.85
N LEU A 218 -0.17 5.32 -18.89
CA LEU A 218 -1.42 5.01 -19.58
C LEU A 218 -1.90 3.58 -19.29
N THR A 219 -1.38 2.97 -18.23
CA THR A 219 -1.67 1.55 -17.96
C THR A 219 -3.16 1.33 -17.80
N ASN A 220 -3.70 0.39 -18.59
CA ASN A 220 -5.10 0.06 -18.63
C ASN A 220 -5.97 1.30 -18.86
N THR A 221 -5.75 2.13 -19.90
CA THR A 221 -6.63 3.28 -20.21
C THR A 221 -7.69 3.02 -21.29
N CYS A 222 -7.76 1.80 -21.81
CA CYS A 222 -8.56 1.45 -23.00
C CYS A 222 -8.18 2.21 -24.28
N LEU A 223 -7.04 2.91 -24.27
CA LEU A 223 -6.51 3.56 -25.46
C LEU A 223 -6.15 2.50 -26.51
N GLU A 224 -6.69 2.65 -27.72
CA GLU A 224 -6.47 1.72 -28.85
C GLU A 224 -5.39 2.20 -29.82
N SER A 225 -4.85 3.42 -29.64
CA SER A 225 -3.84 4.02 -30.51
C SER A 225 -2.94 4.98 -29.77
N LEU A 226 -1.64 4.91 -30.02
CA LEU A 226 -0.62 5.85 -29.54
C LEU A 226 -0.35 6.98 -30.54
N SER A 227 -1.23 7.17 -31.53
CA SER A 227 -1.08 8.27 -32.50
C SER A 227 -0.97 9.63 -31.80
N GLY A 228 0.06 10.41 -32.15
CA GLY A 228 0.35 11.71 -31.56
C GLY A 228 1.27 11.66 -30.33
N ILE A 229 1.61 10.47 -29.81
CA ILE A 229 2.54 10.37 -28.66
C ILE A 229 3.91 11.00 -28.98
N SER A 230 4.29 11.01 -30.26
CA SER A 230 5.54 11.58 -30.73
C SER A 230 5.64 13.10 -30.54
N ASN A 231 4.56 13.79 -30.18
CA ASN A 231 4.61 15.20 -29.75
C ASN A 231 5.33 15.39 -28.41
N LEU A 232 5.42 14.34 -27.58
CA LEU A 232 6.08 14.36 -26.28
C LEU A 232 7.59 14.09 -26.43
N LYS A 233 8.31 15.05 -27.01
CA LYS A 233 9.74 14.89 -27.36
C LYS A 233 10.66 14.62 -26.16
N ASP A 234 10.28 15.11 -24.98
CA ASP A 234 11.05 14.95 -23.74
C ASP A 234 10.69 13.67 -22.96
N LEU A 235 9.81 12.81 -23.50
CA LEU A 235 9.31 11.64 -22.79
C LEU A 235 10.40 10.58 -22.60
N LYS A 236 10.74 10.32 -21.34
CA LYS A 236 11.79 9.36 -20.92
C LYS A 236 11.22 8.07 -20.36
N THR A 237 10.02 8.13 -19.79
CA THR A 237 9.35 6.98 -19.15
C THR A 237 7.92 6.85 -19.64
N LEU A 238 7.59 5.67 -20.16
CA LEU A 238 6.26 5.37 -20.67
C LEU A 238 5.77 4.02 -20.14
N HIS A 239 4.57 4.02 -19.57
CA HIS A 239 3.87 2.80 -19.17
C HIS A 239 2.59 2.64 -20.01
N ILE A 240 2.49 1.51 -20.70
CA ILE A 240 1.41 1.19 -21.66
C ILE A 240 0.86 -0.22 -21.42
N GLY A 241 0.94 -0.70 -20.18
CA GLY A 241 0.41 -2.00 -19.79
C GLY A 241 -1.09 -2.13 -20.07
N CYS A 242 -1.54 -3.34 -20.37
CA CYS A 242 -2.96 -3.65 -20.62
C CYS A 242 -3.62 -2.92 -21.81
N LEU A 243 -2.86 -2.22 -22.67
CA LEU A 243 -3.42 -1.63 -23.89
C LEU A 243 -3.60 -2.66 -25.02
N LYS A 244 -4.64 -2.45 -25.84
CA LYS A 244 -5.01 -3.33 -26.95
C LYS A 244 -5.06 -2.53 -28.25
N PHE A 245 -4.16 -2.84 -29.15
CA PHE A 245 -4.04 -2.22 -30.47
C PHE A 245 -4.58 -3.20 -31.52
N LYS A 246 -5.33 -2.71 -32.50
CA LYS A 246 -5.83 -3.50 -33.63
C LYS A 246 -4.74 -3.73 -34.67
N SER A 247 -3.79 -2.81 -34.81
CA SER A 247 -2.72 -2.91 -35.81
C SER A 247 -1.40 -2.24 -35.37
N ILE A 248 -0.32 -2.55 -36.10
CA ILE A 248 0.99 -1.90 -35.89
C ILE A 248 0.94 -0.39 -36.21
N LYS A 249 0.02 0.05 -37.09
CA LYS A 249 -0.11 1.47 -37.47
C LYS A 249 -0.46 2.36 -36.28
N GLU A 250 -1.26 1.84 -35.36
CA GLU A 250 -1.67 2.51 -34.12
C GLU A 250 -0.54 2.59 -33.08
N PHE A 251 0.57 1.90 -33.33
CA PHE A 251 1.70 1.79 -32.42
C PHE A 251 2.97 2.49 -32.95
N LYS A 252 2.95 2.95 -34.21
CA LYS A 252 4.14 3.39 -34.95
C LYS A 252 4.82 4.62 -34.33
N ASP A 253 4.04 5.55 -33.78
CA ASP A 253 4.52 6.83 -33.23
C ASP A 253 5.36 6.63 -31.96
N LEU A 254 5.24 5.47 -31.28
CA LEU A 254 6.09 5.10 -30.14
C LEU A 254 7.57 5.21 -30.49
N PHE A 255 7.95 4.78 -31.69
CA PHE A 255 9.33 4.71 -32.13
C PHE A 255 9.90 6.07 -32.57
N GLU A 256 9.09 7.13 -32.54
CA GLU A 256 9.55 8.51 -32.73
C GLU A 256 9.99 9.15 -31.40
N LEU A 257 9.79 8.47 -30.27
CA LEU A 257 10.27 8.88 -28.95
C LEU A 257 11.75 8.52 -28.78
N THR A 258 12.62 9.30 -29.39
CA THR A 258 14.07 9.04 -29.41
C THR A 258 14.74 9.18 -28.04
N GLU A 259 14.14 9.92 -27.10
CA GLU A 259 14.62 10.08 -25.72
C GLU A 259 14.06 9.04 -24.73
N LEU A 260 13.24 8.08 -25.20
CA LEU A 260 12.61 7.10 -24.32
C LEU A 260 13.65 6.12 -23.76
N ARG A 261 13.74 6.07 -22.43
CA ARG A 261 14.70 5.22 -21.68
C ARG A 261 14.03 4.09 -20.92
N ASN A 262 12.78 4.28 -20.49
CA ASN A 262 12.05 3.29 -19.70
C ASN A 262 10.72 2.99 -20.37
N LEU A 263 10.52 1.73 -20.77
CA LEU A 263 9.28 1.26 -21.37
C LEU A 263 8.67 0.13 -20.54
N SER A 264 7.45 0.32 -20.06
CA SER A 264 6.76 -0.69 -19.26
C SER A 264 5.51 -1.20 -19.98
N PHE A 265 5.44 -2.52 -20.12
CA PHE A 265 4.25 -3.27 -20.52
C PHE A 265 3.55 -3.91 -19.32
N GLU A 266 3.97 -3.60 -18.09
CA GLU A 266 3.49 -4.18 -16.85
C GLU A 266 1.96 -4.28 -16.82
N ALA A 267 1.43 -5.49 -16.71
CA ALA A 267 -0.01 -5.69 -16.61
C ALA A 267 -0.49 -5.48 -15.16
N THR A 268 -1.75 -5.08 -15.00
CA THR A 268 -2.34 -4.92 -13.65
C THR A 268 -2.83 -6.25 -13.08
N TRP A 269 -2.71 -6.41 -11.76
CA TRP A 269 -3.16 -7.62 -11.06
C TRP A 269 -4.69 -7.77 -11.04
N THR A 270 -5.43 -6.66 -11.15
CA THR A 270 -6.86 -6.54 -10.81
C THR A 270 -7.84 -7.33 -11.69
N CYS A 271 -7.52 -7.62 -12.96
CA CYS A 271 -8.39 -8.48 -13.78
C CYS A 271 -7.63 -9.41 -14.72
N LEU A 272 -7.88 -10.71 -14.62
CA LEU A 272 -7.42 -11.73 -15.59
C LEU A 272 -7.79 -11.35 -17.05
N CYS A 273 -8.97 -10.79 -17.27
CA CYS A 273 -9.44 -10.29 -18.57
C CYS A 273 -8.65 -9.08 -19.13
N CYS A 274 -8.16 -8.20 -18.24
CA CYS A 274 -7.44 -6.97 -18.58
C CYS A 274 -5.93 -7.22 -18.67
N ARG A 275 -5.43 -8.34 -18.10
CA ARG A 275 -4.02 -8.73 -18.17
C ARG A 275 -3.50 -8.90 -19.60
N PHE A 276 -4.37 -9.15 -20.56
CA PHE A 276 -3.99 -9.45 -21.95
C PHE A 276 -4.02 -8.19 -22.83
N GLY A 277 -3.13 -7.24 -22.55
CA GLY A 277 -2.72 -6.28 -23.56
C GLY A 277 -1.95 -6.99 -24.68
N ASN A 278 -1.89 -6.39 -25.88
CA ASN A 278 -1.08 -6.93 -26.98
C ASN A 278 0.09 -6.01 -27.38
N GLY A 279 0.42 -5.01 -26.53
CA GLY A 279 1.51 -4.07 -26.77
C GLY A 279 2.87 -4.73 -27.02
N ILE A 280 3.21 -5.78 -26.27
CA ILE A 280 4.45 -6.55 -26.48
C ILE A 280 4.46 -7.17 -27.88
N GLN A 281 3.34 -7.78 -28.29
CA GLN A 281 3.21 -8.39 -29.62
C GLN A 281 3.32 -7.34 -30.73
N MET A 282 2.67 -6.18 -30.57
CA MET A 282 2.75 -5.09 -31.55
C MET A 282 4.16 -4.54 -31.66
N TYR A 283 4.85 -4.33 -30.54
CA TYR A 283 6.24 -3.90 -30.51
C TYR A 283 7.10 -4.85 -31.33
N LEU A 284 7.03 -6.16 -31.06
CA LEU A 284 7.87 -7.15 -31.75
C LEU A 284 7.53 -7.27 -33.23
N LYS A 285 6.24 -7.22 -33.58
CA LYS A 285 5.78 -7.26 -34.98
C LYS A 285 6.25 -6.05 -35.79
N SER A 286 6.50 -4.91 -35.14
CA SER A 286 6.99 -3.72 -35.83
C SER A 286 8.41 -3.88 -36.41
N GLY A 287 9.23 -4.76 -35.82
CA GLY A 287 10.64 -4.91 -36.18
C GLY A 287 11.51 -3.68 -35.86
N ARG A 288 10.98 -2.66 -35.19
CA ARG A 288 11.68 -1.42 -34.83
C ARG A 288 12.28 -1.50 -33.42
N THR A 289 13.26 -0.65 -33.16
CA THR A 289 13.95 -0.53 -31.87
C THR A 289 13.87 0.89 -31.34
N LEU A 290 14.09 1.03 -30.03
CA LEU A 290 14.20 2.31 -29.35
C LEU A 290 15.67 2.55 -28.99
N PRO A 291 16.32 3.56 -29.58
CA PRO A 291 17.79 3.65 -29.58
C PRO A 291 18.40 3.98 -28.21
N LYS A 292 17.63 4.60 -27.30
CA LYS A 292 18.07 4.96 -25.94
C LYS A 292 17.41 4.12 -24.85
N LEU A 293 16.76 3.00 -25.20
CA LEU A 293 16.03 2.20 -24.23
C LEU A 293 16.99 1.53 -23.24
N GLU A 294 16.85 1.85 -21.97
CA GLU A 294 17.69 1.35 -20.87
C GLU A 294 16.96 0.33 -20.02
N THR A 295 15.65 0.47 -19.82
CA THR A 295 14.87 -0.46 -19.00
C THR A 295 13.59 -0.89 -19.70
N VAL A 296 13.26 -2.17 -19.56
CA VAL A 296 11.98 -2.71 -20.03
C VAL A 296 11.32 -3.57 -18.96
N ASP A 297 10.01 -3.42 -18.81
CA ASP A 297 9.23 -4.19 -17.85
C ASP A 297 8.14 -5.02 -18.54
N PHE A 298 8.28 -6.34 -18.47
CA PHE A 298 7.31 -7.33 -18.97
C PHE A 298 6.47 -7.95 -17.87
N SER A 299 6.60 -7.49 -16.63
CA SER A 299 6.01 -8.14 -15.47
C SER A 299 4.50 -8.33 -15.62
N MET A 300 3.99 -9.41 -15.05
CA MET A 300 2.56 -9.76 -15.02
C MET A 300 1.95 -10.09 -16.39
N ASN A 301 2.76 -10.15 -17.46
CA ASN A 301 2.33 -10.60 -18.77
C ASN A 301 2.65 -12.08 -18.97
N LYS A 302 1.81 -12.77 -19.76
CA LYS A 302 2.14 -14.08 -20.31
C LYS A 302 3.09 -13.90 -21.49
N ILE A 303 4.38 -14.11 -21.25
CA ILE A 303 5.44 -13.97 -22.25
C ILE A 303 6.41 -15.14 -22.16
N GLU A 304 6.86 -15.63 -23.30
CA GLU A 304 7.85 -16.70 -23.37
C GLU A 304 9.27 -16.14 -23.26
N GLU A 305 10.16 -16.87 -22.60
CA GLU A 305 11.57 -16.49 -22.44
C GLU A 305 12.26 -16.18 -23.78
N LYS A 306 11.99 -16.99 -24.82
CA LYS A 306 12.55 -16.79 -26.17
C LYS A 306 12.21 -15.41 -26.75
N VAL A 307 11.05 -14.87 -26.36
CA VAL A 307 10.62 -13.53 -26.78
C VAL A 307 11.43 -12.46 -26.05
N VAL A 308 11.61 -12.60 -24.72
CA VAL A 308 12.43 -11.68 -23.93
C VAL A 308 13.88 -11.67 -24.42
N ARG A 309 14.47 -12.85 -24.69
CA ARG A 309 15.84 -12.95 -25.24
C ARG A 309 15.99 -12.22 -26.57
N ARG A 310 15.03 -12.35 -27.49
CA ARG A 310 15.03 -11.60 -28.75
C ARG A 310 14.94 -10.10 -28.52
N PHE A 311 14.11 -9.66 -27.59
CA PHE A 311 13.99 -8.25 -27.22
C PHE A 311 15.32 -7.70 -26.68
N VAL A 312 15.93 -8.40 -25.73
CA VAL A 312 17.22 -8.01 -25.13
C VAL A 312 18.31 -7.93 -26.20
N LYS A 313 18.40 -8.92 -27.09
CA LYS A 313 19.37 -8.92 -28.20
C LYS A 313 19.19 -7.73 -29.16
N ALA A 314 17.95 -7.28 -29.36
CA ALA A 314 17.64 -6.16 -30.23
C ALA A 314 17.95 -4.78 -29.60
N HIS A 315 18.16 -4.69 -28.28
CA HIS A 315 18.38 -3.43 -27.56
C HIS A 315 19.71 -3.47 -26.82
N LEU A 316 20.78 -3.09 -27.51
CA LEU A 316 22.15 -3.10 -26.95
C LEU A 316 22.35 -2.10 -25.80
N THR A 317 21.51 -1.08 -25.69
CA THR A 317 21.53 -0.08 -24.61
C THR A 317 20.82 -0.54 -23.33
N LEU A 318 20.16 -1.70 -23.37
CA LEU A 318 19.33 -2.18 -22.27
C LEU A 318 20.21 -2.53 -21.07
N LYS A 319 19.93 -1.89 -19.92
CA LYS A 319 20.61 -2.11 -18.64
C LYS A 319 19.83 -3.06 -17.74
N SER A 320 18.50 -3.04 -17.80
CA SER A 320 17.69 -3.94 -16.99
C SER A 320 16.40 -4.41 -17.65
N VAL A 321 15.96 -5.60 -17.24
CA VAL A 321 14.70 -6.22 -17.65
C VAL A 321 13.94 -6.78 -16.44
N SER A 322 12.66 -6.45 -16.35
CA SER A 322 11.77 -7.00 -15.33
C SER A 322 10.83 -8.05 -15.91
N ILE A 323 10.81 -9.23 -15.30
CA ILE A 323 10.02 -10.41 -15.72
C ILE A 323 9.22 -10.99 -14.54
N CYS A 324 8.85 -10.15 -13.58
CA CYS A 324 8.15 -10.56 -12.37
C CYS A 324 6.78 -11.17 -12.73
N LYS A 325 6.43 -12.31 -12.12
CA LYS A 325 5.15 -13.02 -12.33
C LYS A 325 4.81 -13.32 -13.82
N THR A 326 5.81 -13.52 -14.67
CA THR A 326 5.61 -13.93 -16.09
C THR A 326 5.55 -15.45 -16.30
N GLY A 327 5.97 -16.22 -15.29
CA GLY A 327 6.20 -17.66 -15.39
C GLY A 327 7.59 -18.02 -15.92
N ILE A 328 8.40 -17.04 -16.33
CA ILE A 328 9.80 -17.26 -16.71
C ILE A 328 10.62 -17.54 -15.44
N GLU A 329 11.38 -18.63 -15.47
CA GLU A 329 12.29 -19.00 -14.38
C GLU A 329 13.53 -18.10 -14.32
N LYS A 330 14.48 -18.42 -13.45
CA LYS A 330 15.69 -17.61 -13.28
C LYS A 330 16.54 -17.66 -14.55
N VAL A 331 16.52 -16.56 -15.31
CA VAL A 331 17.25 -16.43 -16.57
C VAL A 331 18.32 -15.35 -16.46
N ALA A 332 19.53 -15.67 -16.90
CA ALA A 332 20.61 -14.70 -17.06
C ALA A 332 20.58 -14.11 -18.48
N TYR A 333 20.68 -12.77 -18.52
CA TYR A 333 20.89 -12.00 -19.74
C TYR A 333 22.27 -11.32 -19.61
N PRO A 334 23.29 -11.71 -20.40
CA PRO A 334 24.63 -11.14 -20.27
C PRO A 334 24.60 -9.61 -20.35
N GLY A 335 25.19 -8.94 -19.35
CA GLY A 335 25.25 -7.48 -19.27
C GLY A 335 23.94 -6.77 -18.90
N VAL A 336 22.84 -7.49 -18.72
CA VAL A 336 21.52 -6.91 -18.42
C VAL A 336 21.01 -7.43 -17.08
N GLU A 337 20.72 -6.51 -16.16
CA GLU A 337 20.19 -6.84 -14.85
C GLU A 337 18.74 -7.35 -14.95
N ALA A 338 18.48 -8.56 -14.44
CA ALA A 338 17.13 -9.13 -14.39
C ALA A 338 16.47 -8.94 -13.01
N PHE A 339 15.20 -8.52 -13.01
CA PHE A 339 14.30 -8.54 -11.85
C PHE A 339 13.23 -9.61 -12.01
N HIS A 340 13.07 -10.49 -11.01
CA HIS A 340 12.18 -11.65 -11.06
C HIS A 340 11.60 -11.98 -9.68
N CYS A 341 10.55 -12.82 -9.65
CA CYS A 341 9.88 -13.26 -8.42
C CYS A 341 10.32 -14.65 -7.92
N ASN A 342 11.33 -15.26 -8.54
CA ASN A 342 11.76 -16.61 -8.19
C ASN A 342 12.61 -16.59 -6.90
N GLY A 343 12.09 -17.20 -5.84
CA GLY A 343 12.71 -17.29 -4.52
C GLY A 343 12.75 -15.95 -3.75
N LEU A 344 13.02 -16.03 -2.45
CA LEU A 344 13.01 -14.89 -1.55
C LEU A 344 14.00 -13.80 -1.97
N ALA A 345 15.23 -14.15 -2.32
CA ALA A 345 16.24 -13.19 -2.75
C ALA A 345 15.83 -12.39 -4.01
N GLY A 346 15.21 -13.06 -4.99
CA GLY A 346 14.70 -12.40 -6.20
C GLY A 346 13.56 -11.44 -5.89
N LEU A 347 12.62 -11.86 -5.04
CA LEU A 347 11.52 -11.02 -4.56
C LEU A 347 12.03 -9.79 -3.81
N VAL A 348 13.00 -9.96 -2.91
CA VAL A 348 13.60 -8.85 -2.14
C VAL A 348 14.30 -7.85 -3.07
N LYS A 349 15.07 -8.34 -4.05
CA LYS A 349 15.71 -7.49 -5.05
C LYS A 349 14.68 -6.70 -5.86
N SER A 350 13.62 -7.37 -6.32
CA SER A 350 12.53 -6.75 -7.08
C SER A 350 11.72 -5.75 -6.22
N LEU A 351 11.49 -6.04 -4.94
CA LEU A 351 10.81 -5.13 -4.03
C LEU A 351 11.58 -3.81 -3.88
N ARG A 352 12.90 -3.88 -3.66
CA ARG A 352 13.75 -2.68 -3.60
C ARG A 352 13.69 -1.86 -4.88
N HIS A 353 13.74 -2.53 -6.03
CA HIS A 353 13.63 -1.88 -7.34
C HIS A 353 12.30 -1.15 -7.50
N TYR A 354 11.17 -1.81 -7.27
CA TYR A 354 9.85 -1.19 -7.48
C TYR A 354 9.48 -0.15 -6.42
N THR A 355 9.96 -0.30 -5.18
CA THR A 355 9.83 0.74 -4.15
C THR A 355 10.56 2.02 -4.54
N LYS A 356 11.74 1.91 -5.17
CA LYS A 356 12.48 3.06 -5.71
C LYS A 356 11.72 3.73 -6.86
N LEU A 357 11.12 2.95 -7.76
CA LEU A 357 10.35 3.45 -8.91
C LEU A 357 8.98 4.03 -8.56
N GLU A 358 8.52 3.85 -7.33
CA GLU A 358 7.17 4.24 -6.89
C GLU A 358 6.06 3.51 -7.65
N ASN A 359 6.35 2.28 -8.09
CA ASN A 359 5.37 1.45 -8.76
C ASN A 359 4.57 0.64 -7.73
N VAL A 360 3.52 1.28 -7.20
CA VAL A 360 2.63 0.72 -6.19
C VAL A 360 2.08 -0.67 -6.58
N ASN A 361 1.66 -0.86 -7.83
CA ASN A 361 1.13 -2.14 -8.31
C ASN A 361 2.12 -3.28 -8.13
N MET A 362 3.35 -3.05 -8.57
CA MET A 362 4.40 -4.04 -8.47
C MET A 362 4.85 -4.22 -7.03
N VAL A 363 4.92 -3.17 -6.22
CA VAL A 363 5.22 -3.32 -4.77
C VAL A 363 4.21 -4.26 -4.12
N ASP A 364 2.91 -4.03 -4.30
CA ASP A 364 1.85 -4.89 -3.77
C ASP A 364 2.01 -6.34 -4.25
N ALA A 365 2.16 -6.57 -5.56
CA ALA A 365 2.32 -7.91 -6.14
C ALA A 365 3.59 -8.64 -5.66
N ILE A 366 4.68 -7.91 -5.37
CA ILE A 366 5.92 -8.48 -4.84
C ILE A 366 5.80 -8.77 -3.36
N VAL A 367 5.17 -7.91 -2.54
CA VAL A 367 4.93 -8.19 -1.12
C VAL A 367 4.04 -9.43 -0.96
N GLU A 368 2.99 -9.57 -1.78
CA GLU A 368 2.19 -10.80 -1.85
C GLU A 368 3.06 -12.01 -2.22
N GLY A 369 3.98 -11.85 -3.19
CA GLY A 369 4.95 -12.89 -3.55
C GLY A 369 5.88 -13.29 -2.39
N ILE A 370 6.32 -12.34 -1.57
CA ILE A 370 7.14 -12.59 -0.37
C ILE A 370 6.36 -13.39 0.65
N HIS A 371 5.12 -12.96 0.95
CA HIS A 371 4.22 -13.68 1.86
C HIS A 371 4.10 -15.15 1.43
N GLU A 372 3.75 -15.40 0.17
CA GLU A 372 3.59 -16.77 -0.35
C GLU A 372 4.89 -17.60 -0.28
N GLU A 373 6.05 -16.98 -0.54
CA GLU A 373 7.32 -17.70 -0.48
C GLU A 373 7.71 -18.06 0.96
N LEU A 374 7.52 -17.14 1.92
CA LEU A 374 7.74 -17.42 3.34
C LEU A 374 6.80 -18.50 3.87
N LYS A 375 5.53 -18.50 3.42
CA LYS A 375 4.54 -19.53 3.78
C LYS A 375 4.96 -20.90 3.27
N LYS A 376 5.53 -21.00 2.07
CA LYS A 376 6.13 -22.26 1.57
C LYS A 376 7.31 -22.70 2.43
N MET A 377 8.18 -21.77 2.84
CA MET A 377 9.33 -22.08 3.71
C MET A 377 8.87 -22.63 5.07
N GLU A 378 7.86 -22.02 5.69
CA GLU A 378 7.27 -22.49 6.94
C GLU A 378 6.67 -23.89 6.80
N ARG A 379 5.88 -24.14 5.75
CA ARG A 379 5.34 -25.47 5.46
C ARG A 379 6.45 -26.51 5.34
N ARG A 380 7.54 -26.22 4.61
CA ARG A 380 8.68 -27.14 4.48
C ARG A 380 9.33 -27.45 5.83
N ARG A 381 9.39 -26.47 6.74
CA ARG A 381 9.88 -26.69 8.11
C ARG A 381 8.96 -27.62 8.90
N ASN A 382 7.64 -27.49 8.76
CA ASN A 382 6.67 -28.32 9.47
C ASN A 382 6.53 -29.74 8.88
N PHE A 383 6.69 -29.91 7.56
CA PHE A 383 6.63 -31.21 6.86
C PHE A 383 7.92 -32.03 6.94
N ASN A 384 9.04 -31.42 7.33
CA ASN A 384 10.20 -32.15 7.84
C ASN A 384 10.16 -32.08 9.37
N PRO A 385 9.23 -32.78 10.06
CA PRO A 385 9.53 -33.14 11.43
C PRO A 385 10.84 -33.95 11.35
N MET A 386 11.74 -33.72 12.31
CA MET A 386 12.92 -34.54 12.54
C MET A 386 12.70 -36.02 12.15
N PRO A 387 13.71 -36.72 11.62
CA PRO A 387 13.58 -38.14 11.39
C PRO A 387 13.07 -38.80 12.67
N THR A 388 12.03 -39.61 12.48
CA THR A 388 11.46 -40.56 13.41
C THR A 388 12.53 -41.04 14.38
N ILE A 389 12.24 -40.94 15.69
CA ILE A 389 12.97 -41.65 16.74
C ILE A 389 13.31 -43.02 16.18
N SER A 390 14.59 -43.21 15.83
CA SER A 390 15.08 -44.52 15.47
C SER A 390 14.84 -45.35 16.72
N ILE A 391 14.02 -46.39 16.58
CA ILE A 391 13.81 -47.41 17.59
C ILE A 391 15.18 -47.69 18.20
N ILE A 392 15.31 -47.41 19.49
CA ILE A 392 16.51 -47.62 20.26
C ILE A 392 16.84 -49.11 20.17
N HIS A 393 17.67 -49.51 19.21
CA HIS A 393 18.51 -50.67 19.37
C HIS A 393 19.68 -50.21 20.24
N LEU A 394 19.64 -50.64 21.50
CA LEU A 394 20.71 -50.53 22.46
C LEU A 394 21.95 -51.23 21.89
N ASP A 395 22.77 -50.52 21.13
CA ASP A 395 24.17 -50.88 20.96
C ASP A 395 25.06 -49.69 21.34
N ARG A 396 25.48 -49.72 22.61
CA ARG A 396 26.41 -48.75 23.18
C ARG A 396 27.79 -49.07 22.61
N THR A 397 28.30 -48.29 21.64
CA THR A 397 29.76 -48.02 21.49
C THR A 397 30.20 -47.05 20.39
N ARG A 398 29.32 -46.35 19.67
CA ARG A 398 29.76 -45.26 18.76
C ARG A 398 29.03 -43.95 19.04
N ARG A 399 29.75 -42.96 19.58
CA ARG A 399 29.39 -41.54 19.45
C ARG A 399 29.51 -41.19 17.97
N GLU A 400 28.41 -41.22 17.25
CA GLU A 400 28.33 -40.45 16.01
C GLU A 400 28.38 -38.96 16.37
N PRO A 401 29.09 -38.13 15.59
CA PRO A 401 29.06 -36.69 15.78
C PRO A 401 27.61 -36.22 15.70
N GLU A 402 27.18 -35.40 16.67
CA GLU A 402 25.88 -34.74 16.60
C GLU A 402 25.73 -34.14 15.20
N PRO A 403 24.59 -34.36 14.52
CA PRO A 403 24.38 -33.76 13.22
C PRO A 403 24.49 -32.25 13.42
N GLU A 404 25.56 -31.65 12.88
CA GLU A 404 25.72 -30.21 12.82
C GLU A 404 24.35 -29.64 12.41
N GLU A 405 23.76 -28.90 13.35
CA GLU A 405 22.50 -28.21 13.13
C GLU A 405 22.58 -27.54 11.76
N ARG A 406 21.81 -28.03 10.79
CA ARG A 406 21.57 -27.35 9.49
C ARG A 406 20.75 -26.07 9.70
N VAL A 407 21.04 -25.35 10.77
CA VAL A 407 20.44 -24.09 11.16
C VAL A 407 21.36 -22.99 10.60
N VAL A 408 20.75 -21.90 10.15
CA VAL A 408 21.39 -20.61 9.79
C VAL A 408 21.89 -20.41 8.34
N GLN A 409 21.66 -21.27 7.33
CA GLN A 409 22.11 -20.91 5.96
C GLN A 409 21.33 -19.77 5.25
N ASP A 410 20.19 -19.31 5.77
CA ASP A 410 19.34 -18.32 5.09
C ASP A 410 19.06 -17.04 5.90
N PHE A 411 19.74 -16.86 7.03
CA PHE A 411 19.53 -15.69 7.89
C PHE A 411 19.76 -14.34 7.17
N PRO A 412 20.83 -14.15 6.37
CA PRO A 412 21.04 -12.90 5.63
C PRO A 412 19.91 -12.56 4.66
N ALA A 413 19.28 -13.56 4.02
CA ALA A 413 18.20 -13.32 3.07
C ALA A 413 16.93 -12.83 3.78
N ARG A 414 16.59 -13.43 4.92
CA ARG A 414 15.42 -13.04 5.74
C ARG A 414 15.59 -11.67 6.36
N ARG A 415 16.80 -11.34 6.85
CA ARG A 415 17.12 -9.97 7.29
C ARG A 415 16.96 -8.96 6.14
N ASN A 416 17.51 -9.28 4.97
CA ASN A 416 17.36 -8.44 3.78
C ASN A 416 15.90 -8.28 3.35
N CYS A 417 15.08 -9.31 3.56
CA CYS A 417 13.64 -9.29 3.34
C CYS A 417 12.94 -8.31 4.28
N MET A 418 13.20 -8.41 5.59
CA MET A 418 12.65 -7.48 6.58
C MET A 418 13.00 -6.03 6.25
N ILE A 419 14.25 -5.73 5.90
CA ILE A 419 14.67 -4.37 5.50
C ILE A 419 13.90 -3.89 4.25
N ALA A 420 13.68 -4.76 3.27
CA ALA A 420 12.97 -4.40 2.04
C ALA A 420 11.47 -4.19 2.29
N LEU A 421 10.84 -5.02 3.12
CA LEU A 421 9.45 -4.85 3.56
C LEU A 421 9.29 -3.54 4.35
N ASN A 422 10.23 -3.25 5.27
CA ASN A 422 10.26 -2.00 6.02
C ASN A 422 10.25 -0.80 5.06
N ALA A 423 11.19 -0.75 4.11
CA ALA A 423 11.25 0.34 3.14
C ALA A 423 9.97 0.48 2.29
N ALA A 424 9.34 -0.64 1.90
CA ALA A 424 8.08 -0.62 1.15
C ALA A 424 6.92 -0.08 2.00
N VAL A 425 6.82 -0.52 3.25
CA VAL A 425 5.81 -0.08 4.21
C VAL A 425 5.97 1.40 4.56
N GLU A 426 7.18 1.89 4.80
CA GLU A 426 7.40 3.31 5.10
C GLU A 426 6.87 4.21 3.98
N LYS A 427 6.99 3.72 2.74
CA LYS A 427 6.63 4.48 1.56
C LYS A 427 5.17 4.33 1.17
N PHE A 428 4.60 3.14 1.34
CA PHE A 428 3.26 2.78 0.83
C PHE A 428 2.33 2.17 1.87
N GLY A 429 2.70 2.21 3.15
CA GLY A 429 1.89 1.69 4.25
C GLY A 429 0.59 2.45 4.51
N PHE A 430 0.25 3.43 3.68
CA PHE A 430 -1.10 4.01 3.62
C PHE A 430 -2.06 3.15 2.76
N LEU A 431 -1.53 2.21 1.97
CA LEU A 431 -2.29 1.31 1.13
C LEU A 431 -2.59 -0.01 1.85
N ARG A 432 -3.88 -0.32 1.95
CA ARG A 432 -4.40 -1.45 2.71
C ARG A 432 -3.70 -2.77 2.39
N ARG A 433 -3.67 -3.16 1.11
CA ARG A 433 -3.13 -4.48 0.71
C ARG A 433 -1.64 -4.62 0.97
N ILE A 434 -0.87 -3.54 0.82
CA ILE A 434 0.55 -3.54 1.18
C ILE A 434 0.70 -3.77 2.69
N MET A 435 -0.11 -3.12 3.52
CA MET A 435 -0.05 -3.38 4.97
C MET A 435 -0.47 -4.81 5.29
N GLU A 436 -1.61 -5.29 4.78
CA GLU A 436 -2.13 -6.64 5.04
C GLU A 436 -1.12 -7.73 4.65
N ASN A 437 -0.60 -7.67 3.42
CA ASN A 437 0.38 -8.63 2.93
C ASN A 437 1.71 -8.53 3.68
N SER A 438 2.12 -7.31 4.08
CA SER A 438 3.34 -7.13 4.88
C SER A 438 3.17 -7.70 6.29
N CYS A 439 2.02 -7.50 6.95
CA CYS A 439 1.73 -8.08 8.27
C CYS A 439 1.86 -9.60 8.27
N GLY A 440 1.26 -10.27 7.29
CA GLY A 440 1.39 -11.72 7.13
C GLY A 440 2.84 -12.14 6.88
N ALA A 441 3.57 -11.40 6.02
CA ALA A 441 4.98 -11.66 5.77
C ALA A 441 5.86 -11.50 7.03
N TYR A 442 5.61 -10.48 7.86
CA TYR A 442 6.36 -10.28 9.11
C TYR A 442 6.11 -11.37 10.13
N GLN A 443 4.85 -11.79 10.30
CA GLN A 443 4.52 -12.90 11.18
C GLN A 443 5.32 -14.14 10.78
N LEU A 444 5.29 -14.51 9.49
CA LEU A 444 6.05 -15.66 8.99
C LEU A 444 7.56 -15.49 9.16
N LEU A 445 8.12 -14.29 8.96
CA LEU A 445 9.53 -14.02 9.20
C LEU A 445 9.93 -14.28 10.66
N LEU A 446 9.10 -13.85 11.61
CA LEU A 446 9.32 -14.06 13.04
C LEU A 446 9.11 -15.54 13.44
N ASN A 447 8.18 -16.26 12.81
CA ASN A 447 8.03 -17.71 13.01
C ASN A 447 9.28 -18.47 12.54
N LEU A 448 9.84 -18.03 11.40
CA LEU A 448 11.00 -18.66 10.76
C LEU A 448 12.33 -18.29 11.41
N THR A 449 12.43 -17.12 12.05
CA THR A 449 13.69 -16.53 12.51
C THR A 449 13.52 -15.93 13.90
N PRO A 450 14.32 -16.36 14.90
CA PRO A 450 14.30 -15.75 16.22
C PRO A 450 14.50 -14.25 16.11
N HIS A 451 13.65 -13.50 16.81
CA HIS A 451 13.51 -12.06 16.60
C HIS A 451 14.75 -11.28 17.07
N GLU A 452 15.53 -11.85 18.00
CA GLU A 452 16.79 -11.33 18.53
C GLU A 452 17.84 -11.15 17.43
N ASN A 453 17.70 -11.92 16.34
CA ASN A 453 18.58 -11.81 15.20
C ASN A 453 18.29 -10.55 14.36
N PHE A 454 17.14 -9.90 14.53
CA PHE A 454 16.85 -8.64 13.85
C PHE A 454 17.33 -7.43 14.67
N PRO A 455 18.00 -6.44 14.04
CA PRO A 455 18.37 -5.20 14.71
C PRO A 455 17.18 -4.52 15.39
N VAL A 456 17.42 -3.89 16.54
CA VAL A 456 16.37 -3.18 17.32
C VAL A 456 15.62 -2.17 16.44
N ALA A 457 16.32 -1.41 15.61
CA ALA A 457 15.70 -0.43 14.72
C ALA A 457 14.69 -1.06 13.74
N ASP A 458 15.03 -2.22 13.16
CA ASP A 458 14.13 -2.92 12.23
C ASP A 458 12.91 -3.47 12.96
N ARG A 459 13.08 -3.96 14.20
CA ARG A 459 11.99 -4.43 15.06
C ARG A 459 11.07 -3.29 15.51
N MET A 460 11.62 -2.12 15.83
CA MET A 460 10.83 -0.94 16.20
C MET A 460 9.97 -0.46 15.06
N MET A 461 10.48 -0.52 13.83
CA MET A 461 9.71 -0.20 12.64
C MET A 461 8.56 -1.19 12.40
N LEU A 462 8.79 -2.46 12.69
CA LEU A 462 7.73 -3.47 12.67
C LEU A 462 6.64 -3.18 13.70
N VAL A 463 7.02 -2.81 14.93
CA VAL A 463 6.05 -2.41 15.97
C VAL A 463 5.23 -1.22 15.52
N ASP A 464 5.88 -0.15 15.06
CA ASP A 464 5.18 1.03 14.54
C ASP A 464 4.19 0.62 13.46
N LEU A 465 4.59 -0.22 12.50
CA LEU A 465 3.68 -0.74 11.49
C LEU A 465 2.50 -1.53 12.08
N MET A 466 2.74 -2.47 12.99
CA MET A 466 1.66 -3.28 13.57
C MET A 466 0.66 -2.41 14.33
N LEU A 467 1.14 -1.44 15.10
CA LEU A 467 0.29 -0.46 15.79
C LEU A 467 -0.52 0.35 14.79
N ASN A 468 0.12 0.81 13.71
CA ASN A 468 -0.52 1.59 12.66
C ASN A 468 -1.59 0.79 11.94
N TYR A 469 -1.33 -0.49 11.70
CA TYR A 469 -2.28 -1.41 11.13
C TYR A 469 -3.48 -1.62 12.06
N VAL A 470 -3.26 -1.88 13.35
CA VAL A 470 -4.36 -2.04 14.32
C VAL A 470 -5.21 -0.78 14.38
N ILE A 471 -4.59 0.40 14.52
CA ILE A 471 -5.31 1.69 14.52
C ILE A 471 -6.10 1.86 13.22
N TRP A 472 -5.48 1.62 12.08
CA TRP A 472 -6.11 1.70 10.77
C TRP A 472 -7.32 0.76 10.67
N PHE A 473 -7.14 -0.50 11.08
CA PHE A 473 -8.16 -1.54 11.01
C PHE A 473 -9.35 -1.21 11.91
N LEU A 474 -9.10 -0.83 13.17
CA LEU A 474 -10.15 -0.47 14.14
C LEU A 474 -10.98 0.72 13.66
N ARG A 475 -10.38 1.67 12.93
CA ARG A 475 -11.11 2.81 12.33
C ARG A 475 -12.03 2.41 11.18
N ARG A 476 -11.69 1.37 10.41
CA ARG A 476 -12.39 1.01 9.17
C ARG A 476 -13.46 -0.07 9.35
N GLN A 477 -13.24 -1.02 10.25
CA GLN A 477 -14.14 -2.15 10.46
C GLN A 477 -14.54 -2.20 11.94
N PRO A 478 -15.49 -1.35 12.39
CA PRO A 478 -15.89 -1.33 13.79
C PRO A 478 -16.59 -2.63 14.23
N ALA A 479 -17.06 -3.46 13.29
CA ALA A 479 -17.89 -4.63 13.57
C ALA A 479 -17.21 -5.99 13.27
N SER A 480 -16.01 -6.02 12.68
CA SER A 480 -15.30 -7.26 12.35
C SER A 480 -13.82 -7.07 12.55
N ILE A 481 -13.18 -8.00 13.25
CA ILE A 481 -11.84 -7.83 13.82
C ILE A 481 -10.88 -9.00 13.62
N SER A 482 -11.25 -9.97 12.78
CA SER A 482 -10.35 -11.07 12.38
C SER A 482 -9.04 -10.59 11.73
N GLY A 483 -8.98 -9.33 11.27
CA GLY A 483 -7.76 -8.77 10.70
C GLY A 483 -6.72 -8.29 11.71
N VAL A 484 -7.06 -8.02 12.99
CA VAL A 484 -6.08 -7.50 13.98
C VAL A 484 -5.34 -8.59 14.76
N GLU A 485 -5.76 -9.85 14.65
CA GLU A 485 -5.16 -10.96 15.38
C GLU A 485 -3.66 -11.10 15.08
N VAL A 486 -3.29 -11.11 13.79
CA VAL A 486 -1.89 -11.23 13.35
C VAL A 486 -1.01 -10.09 13.90
N PRO A 487 -1.38 -8.80 13.74
CA PRO A 487 -0.66 -7.70 14.36
C PRO A 487 -0.46 -7.85 15.87
N TRP A 488 -1.50 -8.26 16.60
CA TRP A 488 -1.42 -8.46 18.04
C TRP A 488 -0.51 -9.65 18.41
N LYS A 489 -0.50 -10.74 17.64
CA LYS A 489 0.46 -11.84 17.83
C LYS A 489 1.90 -11.36 17.66
N VAL A 490 2.16 -10.59 16.60
CA VAL A 490 3.49 -10.02 16.33
C VAL A 490 3.91 -9.08 17.46
N LEU A 491 3.02 -8.18 17.90
CA LEU A 491 3.28 -7.28 19.01
C LEU A 491 3.58 -8.06 20.29
N HIS A 492 2.73 -9.03 20.65
CA HIS A 492 2.89 -9.88 21.83
C HIS A 492 4.28 -10.52 21.90
N TRP A 493 4.72 -11.14 20.81
CA TRP A 493 6.05 -11.76 20.72
C TRP A 493 7.19 -10.79 20.94
N LEU A 494 7.08 -9.58 20.40
CA LEU A 494 8.13 -8.58 20.50
C LEU A 494 8.15 -7.87 21.87
N THR A 495 7.00 -7.74 22.54
CA THR A 495 6.92 -7.17 23.90
C THR A 495 7.55 -8.05 24.96
N VAL A 496 7.41 -9.38 24.84
CA VAL A 496 7.97 -10.34 25.81
C VAL A 496 9.50 -10.26 25.87
N SER A 497 10.15 -9.79 24.80
CA SER A 497 11.57 -10.04 24.62
C SER A 497 12.50 -8.83 24.62
N THR A 498 12.06 -7.58 24.40
CA THR A 498 12.96 -6.39 24.49
C THR A 498 12.31 -5.03 24.26
N ILE A 499 11.15 -4.95 23.59
CA ILE A 499 10.68 -3.68 23.02
C ILE A 499 10.17 -2.68 24.07
N ILE A 500 9.51 -3.16 25.13
CA ILE A 500 9.01 -2.30 26.22
C ILE A 500 10.15 -1.46 26.81
N GLN A 501 11.36 -2.02 26.92
CA GLN A 501 12.52 -1.33 27.46
C GLN A 501 13.01 -0.16 26.58
N SER A 502 12.67 -0.17 25.29
CA SER A 502 13.07 0.86 24.32
C SER A 502 12.00 1.94 24.10
N MET A 503 10.77 1.72 24.58
CA MET A 503 9.68 2.68 24.49
C MET A 503 9.67 3.61 25.71
N ASP A 504 9.36 4.89 25.51
CA ASP A 504 9.10 5.78 26.63
C ASP A 504 7.75 5.44 27.31
N ARG A 505 7.56 5.93 28.55
CA ARG A 505 6.34 5.65 29.33
C ARG A 505 5.05 6.07 28.59
N HIS A 506 5.10 7.13 27.79
CA HIS A 506 3.94 7.60 27.05
C HIS A 506 3.60 6.63 25.91
N GLY A 507 4.60 6.16 25.17
CA GLY A 507 4.41 5.15 24.14
C GLY A 507 3.84 3.84 24.65
N ILE A 508 4.31 3.38 25.82
CA ILE A 508 3.75 2.17 26.45
C ILE A 508 2.29 2.38 26.87
N ALA A 509 1.98 3.50 27.51
CA ALA A 509 0.61 3.85 27.91
C ALA A 509 -0.33 3.91 26.69
N ASN A 510 0.17 4.41 25.56
CA ASN A 510 -0.58 4.47 24.31
C ASN A 510 -0.86 3.06 23.78
N VAL A 511 0.14 2.18 23.67
CA VAL A 511 -0.13 0.81 23.24
C VAL A 511 -1.10 0.07 24.18
N ALA A 512 -1.00 0.30 25.50
CA ALA A 512 -1.96 -0.24 26.45
C ALA A 512 -3.39 0.28 26.20
N ALA A 513 -3.56 1.58 25.93
CA ALA A 513 -4.86 2.14 25.55
C ALA A 513 -5.40 1.54 24.24
N LEU A 514 -4.54 1.30 23.25
CA LEU A 514 -4.93 0.63 22.00
C LEU A 514 -5.43 -0.80 22.23
N ALA A 515 -4.78 -1.54 23.13
CA ALA A 515 -5.20 -2.88 23.50
C ALA A 515 -6.61 -2.87 24.11
N LEU A 516 -6.90 -1.96 25.03
CA LEU A 516 -8.25 -1.79 25.61
C LEU A 516 -9.30 -1.38 24.57
N GLN A 517 -8.96 -0.47 23.66
CA GLN A 517 -9.84 -0.10 22.55
C GLN A 517 -10.12 -1.28 21.62
N THR A 518 -9.15 -2.18 21.45
CA THR A 518 -9.33 -3.40 20.66
C THR A 518 -10.27 -4.35 21.40
N ILE A 519 -10.06 -4.59 22.70
CA ILE A 519 -10.92 -5.45 23.55
C ILE A 519 -12.39 -5.01 23.52
N LEU A 520 -12.62 -3.70 23.56
CA LEU A 520 -13.96 -3.11 23.43
C LEU A 520 -14.71 -3.53 22.16
N ARG A 521 -13.98 -3.88 21.09
CA ARG A 521 -14.51 -4.15 19.75
C ARG A 521 -14.37 -5.61 19.33
N THR A 522 -13.76 -6.45 20.15
CA THR A 522 -13.48 -7.85 19.85
C THR A 522 -14.61 -8.79 20.30
N THR A 523 -14.78 -9.94 19.63
CA THR A 523 -15.57 -11.04 20.21
C THR A 523 -14.78 -11.66 21.38
N PRO A 524 -15.41 -12.48 22.25
CA PRO A 524 -14.68 -13.17 23.31
C PRO A 524 -13.46 -13.96 22.83
N GLU A 525 -13.60 -14.66 21.70
CA GLU A 525 -12.54 -15.49 21.11
C GLU A 525 -11.34 -14.64 20.67
N ASP A 526 -11.63 -13.50 20.02
CA ASP A 526 -10.61 -12.61 19.48
C ASP A 526 -10.00 -11.66 20.54
N SER A 527 -10.62 -11.54 21.72
CA SER A 527 -10.15 -10.66 22.80
C SER A 527 -8.86 -11.17 23.46
N ARG A 528 -8.54 -12.45 23.29
CA ARG A 528 -7.48 -13.14 24.03
C ARG A 528 -6.13 -12.43 23.97
N ILE A 529 -5.60 -12.20 22.76
CA ILE A 529 -4.24 -11.67 22.60
C ILE A 529 -4.17 -10.20 23.06
N PRO A 530 -5.13 -9.33 22.73
CA PRO A 530 -5.21 -7.99 23.34
C PRO A 530 -5.27 -8.00 24.87
N LEU A 531 -6.00 -8.93 25.49
CA LEU A 531 -6.07 -9.09 26.96
C LEU A 531 -4.71 -9.49 27.54
N GLU A 532 -4.11 -10.57 27.01
CA GLU A 532 -2.76 -11.02 27.38
C GLU A 532 -1.75 -9.88 27.27
N PHE A 533 -1.80 -9.16 26.14
CA PHE A 533 -0.94 -8.03 25.85
C PHE A 533 -1.13 -6.87 26.84
N PHE A 534 -2.38 -6.49 27.14
CA PHE A 534 -2.65 -5.44 28.11
C PHE A 534 -2.18 -5.84 29.51
N CYS A 535 -2.40 -7.09 29.93
CA CYS A 535 -1.93 -7.57 31.23
C CYS A 535 -0.40 -7.42 31.37
N MET A 536 0.38 -7.63 30.31
CA MET A 536 1.82 -7.34 30.34
C MET A 536 2.16 -5.86 30.56
N LEU A 537 1.28 -4.96 30.13
CA LEU A 537 1.47 -3.50 30.21
C LEU A 537 0.73 -2.84 31.38
N ARG A 538 0.03 -3.60 32.22
CA ARG A 538 -0.87 -3.07 33.27
C ARG A 538 -0.22 -2.07 34.23
N GLY A 539 1.09 -2.19 34.50
CA GLY A 539 1.84 -1.24 35.33
C GLY A 539 1.92 0.19 34.77
N TYR A 540 1.56 0.37 33.50
CA TYR A 540 1.51 1.67 32.81
C TYR A 540 0.08 2.20 32.62
N PHE A 541 -0.92 1.47 33.12
CA PHE A 541 -2.31 1.91 33.11
C PHE A 541 -2.49 3.12 34.04
N ASN A 542 -3.03 4.20 33.49
CA ASN A 542 -3.35 5.40 34.25
C ASN A 542 -4.55 6.10 33.61
N THR A 543 -5.72 5.99 34.23
CA THR A 543 -6.96 6.62 33.74
C THR A 543 -6.87 8.15 33.61
N LYS A 544 -5.93 8.79 34.30
CA LYS A 544 -5.67 10.24 34.21
C LYS A 544 -4.71 10.63 33.09
N SER A 545 -4.07 9.65 32.44
CA SER A 545 -3.26 9.92 31.26
C SER A 545 -4.19 10.21 30.07
N ASP A 546 -3.83 11.21 29.26
CA ASP A 546 -4.52 11.53 28.00
C ASP A 546 -4.66 10.29 27.10
N ALA A 547 -3.82 9.27 27.32
CA ALA A 547 -3.90 8.01 26.61
C ALA A 547 -5.19 7.24 26.74
N PHE A 548 -5.78 7.28 27.92
CA PHE A 548 -6.97 6.50 28.21
C PHE A 548 -8.25 7.35 28.08
N SER A 549 -8.13 8.65 27.74
CA SER A 549 -9.26 9.58 27.58
C SER A 549 -10.24 9.17 26.47
N VAL A 550 -9.76 8.40 25.49
CA VAL A 550 -10.53 7.92 24.33
C VAL A 550 -11.30 6.62 24.62
N ILE A 551 -11.17 6.05 25.81
CA ILE A 551 -11.80 4.77 26.18
C ILE A 551 -13.15 5.05 26.82
N ASP A 552 -14.19 4.42 26.27
CA ASP A 552 -15.51 4.34 26.89
C ASP A 552 -15.47 3.30 28.02
N PHE A 553 -15.01 3.74 29.20
CA PHE A 553 -14.81 2.87 30.36
C PHE A 553 -16.07 2.13 30.81
N PRO A 554 -17.27 2.74 30.86
CA PRO A 554 -18.51 2.01 31.16
C PRO A 554 -18.74 0.82 30.22
N LYS A 555 -18.59 1.03 28.89
CA LYS A 555 -18.71 -0.08 27.93
C LYS A 555 -17.60 -1.12 28.10
N LEU A 556 -16.40 -0.70 28.50
CA LEU A 556 -15.28 -1.61 28.72
C LEU A 556 -15.56 -2.51 29.94
N VAL A 557 -16.13 -1.95 31.00
CA VAL A 557 -16.55 -2.70 32.19
C VAL A 557 -17.60 -3.74 31.81
N GLU A 558 -18.68 -3.33 31.13
CA GLU A 558 -19.73 -4.25 30.65
C GLU A 558 -19.13 -5.38 29.80
N LYS A 559 -18.24 -5.02 28.86
CA LYS A 559 -17.57 -5.98 28.00
C LYS A 559 -16.74 -6.98 28.80
N LEU A 560 -15.96 -6.51 29.77
CA LEU A 560 -15.11 -7.37 30.61
C LEU A 560 -15.93 -8.26 31.53
N GLU A 561 -17.05 -7.78 32.07
CA GLU A 561 -18.01 -8.59 32.84
C GLU A 561 -18.56 -9.74 31.98
N VAL A 562 -19.02 -9.44 30.76
CA VAL A 562 -19.45 -10.47 29.80
C VAL A 562 -18.34 -11.48 29.52
N LEU A 563 -17.08 -11.05 29.39
CA LEU A 563 -15.94 -11.97 29.16
C LEU A 563 -15.62 -12.85 30.38
N VAL A 564 -15.82 -12.33 31.59
CA VAL A 564 -15.64 -13.08 32.85
C VAL A 564 -16.76 -14.10 33.02
N GLU A 565 -18.00 -13.71 32.70
CA GLU A 565 -19.21 -14.53 32.85
C GLU A 565 -19.41 -15.54 31.72
N SER A 566 -18.96 -15.22 30.50
CA SER A 566 -19.06 -16.14 29.36
C SER A 566 -18.28 -17.42 29.67
N GLY A 567 -19.02 -18.48 29.99
CA GLY A 567 -18.50 -19.83 30.05
C GLY A 567 -17.93 -20.22 28.68
N PRO A 568 -16.92 -21.11 28.64
CA PRO A 568 -16.31 -21.49 27.37
C PRO A 568 -17.32 -22.02 26.36
N PRO A 569 -17.06 -21.83 25.05
CA PRO A 569 -17.56 -22.78 24.06
C PRO A 569 -17.07 -24.18 24.45
N GLU A 570 -17.94 -25.19 24.44
CA GLU A 570 -17.66 -26.57 24.91
C GLU A 570 -16.48 -27.25 24.18
N ASP A 571 -15.96 -26.67 23.10
CA ASP A 571 -15.00 -27.28 22.17
C ASP A 571 -13.52 -26.82 22.31
N PHE A 572 -13.14 -26.06 23.37
CA PHE A 572 -11.76 -25.58 23.55
C PHE A 572 -11.13 -26.00 24.88
N ASP A 573 -10.39 -27.11 24.87
CA ASP A 573 -9.93 -27.81 26.08
C ASP A 573 -8.85 -27.10 26.94
N ASP A 574 -8.08 -26.11 26.43
CA ASP A 574 -6.92 -25.57 27.17
C ASP A 574 -6.87 -24.04 27.37
N TRP A 575 -7.80 -23.28 26.76
CA TRP A 575 -7.71 -21.81 26.64
C TRP A 575 -8.69 -20.94 27.47
N PRO A 576 -9.87 -21.42 27.91
CA PRO A 576 -10.91 -20.55 28.47
C PRO A 576 -10.61 -19.89 29.83
N TRP A 577 -9.71 -20.48 30.62
CA TRP A 577 -9.42 -19.96 31.96
C TRP A 577 -8.49 -18.73 31.92
N MET A 578 -7.58 -18.64 30.94
CA MET A 578 -6.67 -17.49 30.80
C MET A 578 -7.41 -16.22 30.38
N VAL A 579 -8.32 -16.32 29.41
CA VAL A 579 -9.14 -15.18 28.96
C VAL A 579 -9.95 -14.62 30.13
N ARG A 580 -10.60 -15.49 30.90
CA ARG A 580 -11.36 -15.11 32.10
C ARG A 580 -10.46 -14.50 33.18
N ALA A 581 -9.31 -15.10 33.46
CA ALA A 581 -8.36 -14.58 34.45
C ALA A 581 -7.86 -13.17 34.07
N HIS A 582 -7.44 -12.97 32.82
CA HIS A 582 -6.99 -11.67 32.34
C HIS A 582 -8.14 -10.65 32.31
N ALA A 583 -9.34 -11.04 31.86
CA ALA A 583 -10.50 -10.17 31.89
C ALA A 583 -10.88 -9.75 33.32
N ALA A 584 -10.86 -10.68 34.28
CA ALA A 584 -11.12 -10.40 35.69
C ALA A 584 -10.06 -9.47 36.30
N GLU A 585 -8.78 -9.69 35.99
CA GLU A 585 -7.69 -8.80 36.44
C GLU A 585 -7.86 -7.38 35.90
N ILE A 586 -8.16 -7.23 34.60
CA ILE A 586 -8.37 -5.93 33.98
C ILE A 586 -9.63 -5.27 34.52
N LEU A 587 -10.72 -6.03 34.70
CA LEU A 587 -11.96 -5.53 35.29
C LEU A 587 -11.73 -4.97 36.69
N TYR A 588 -11.01 -5.70 37.53
CA TYR A 588 -10.63 -5.26 38.87
C TYR A 588 -9.80 -3.97 38.82
N LEU A 589 -8.80 -3.90 37.94
CA LEU A 589 -7.96 -2.72 37.76
C LEU A 589 -8.78 -1.49 37.32
N VAL A 590 -9.65 -1.66 36.32
CA VAL A 590 -10.49 -0.58 35.80
C VAL A 590 -11.48 -0.08 36.85
N LYS A 591 -12.19 -0.98 37.53
CA LYS A 591 -13.13 -0.66 38.63
C LYS A 591 -12.45 0.12 39.75
N THR A 592 -11.32 -0.40 40.23
CA THR A 592 -10.52 0.25 41.29
C THR A 592 -10.07 1.65 40.89
N CYS A 593 -9.57 1.84 39.66
CA CYS A 593 -9.13 3.16 39.18
C CYS A 593 -10.27 4.15 38.95
N LEU A 594 -11.49 3.67 38.69
CA LEU A 594 -12.68 4.50 38.50
C LEU A 594 -13.48 4.73 39.79
N SER A 595 -13.11 4.05 40.89
CA SER A 595 -13.88 4.04 42.15
C SER A 595 -15.32 3.51 41.97
N ILE A 596 -15.49 2.56 41.05
CA ILE A 596 -16.70 1.76 40.80
C ILE A 596 -16.46 0.39 41.42
#